data_AF-A0A925L2X2-F1
#
_entry.id   AF-A0A925L2X2-F1
#
_cell.length_a   1.000
_cell.length_b   1.000
_cell.length_c   1.000
_cell.angle_alpha   90.00
_cell.angle_beta   90.00
_cell.angle_gamma   90.00
#
_symmetry.space_group_name_H-M   'P 1'
#
loop_
_entity.id
_entity.type
_entity.pdbx_description
1 polymer ?
#
loop_
_entity_poly.entity_id
_entity_poly.type
_entity_poly.pdbx_seq_one_letter_code
_entity_poly.pdbx_strand_id
1 'polypeptide(L)'
;MDDWVAGLTSQLLWAKDIPSAQTALSHFAAQAHVSYYLYGNSRPGLEQPYIDSSYPAEWTAHYFANRYQFIDPVVLEAQRSHLPFSWRHLATRPGGLSPAQQKLFAEAADFGIRDGFTIPFHTAEGCIAVLSYAFSSVAELQEVMGAQAKLKLLAVYYHTAVERLLDVETPEDELSAIERQCLTGIAHGHSLWEISGRIHRPEPDVAGALRSAREKLGTATTAQAIAKAITQGLIAP
;
A
#
# COMPACT_ATOMS: atom_id res chain seq x y z
N MET A 1 20.96 -23.05 -4.56
CA MET A 1 20.12 -21.85 -4.31
C MET A 1 20.14 -21.09 -5.62
N ASP A 2 18.99 -20.71 -6.19
CA ASP A 2 18.96 -19.91 -7.44
C ASP A 2 19.80 -18.64 -7.23
N ASP A 3 20.78 -18.40 -8.10
CA ASP A 3 21.73 -17.27 -7.99
C ASP A 3 21.00 -15.93 -7.87
N TRP A 4 19.81 -15.84 -8.45
CA TRP A 4 18.95 -14.67 -8.37
C TRP A 4 18.48 -14.39 -6.92
N VAL A 5 18.07 -15.42 -6.18
CA VAL A 5 17.61 -15.29 -4.78
C VAL A 5 18.78 -14.99 -3.83
N ALA A 6 19.95 -15.56 -4.11
CA ALA A 6 21.18 -15.22 -3.38
C ALA A 6 21.57 -13.74 -3.61
N GLY A 7 21.38 -13.24 -4.84
CA GLY A 7 21.54 -11.84 -5.20
C GLY A 7 20.61 -10.91 -4.41
N LEU A 8 19.31 -11.23 -4.33
CA LEU A 8 18.34 -10.45 -3.53
C LEU A 8 18.78 -10.35 -2.07
N THR A 9 19.20 -11.47 -1.48
CA THR A 9 19.62 -11.51 -0.08
C THR A 9 20.89 -10.68 0.14
N SER A 10 21.89 -10.80 -0.73
CA SER A 10 23.14 -10.07 -0.55
C SER A 10 22.99 -8.55 -0.77
N GLN A 11 22.15 -8.13 -1.72
CA GLN A 11 22.04 -6.71 -2.11
C GLN A 11 20.93 -5.95 -1.38
N LEU A 12 19.77 -6.57 -1.13
CA LEU A 12 18.63 -5.90 -0.49
C LEU A 12 18.60 -6.13 1.02
N LEU A 13 18.79 -7.37 1.50
CA LEU A 13 18.74 -7.65 2.94
C LEU A 13 19.82 -6.86 3.69
N TRP A 14 20.96 -6.59 3.05
CA TRP A 14 22.09 -5.86 3.64
C TRP A 14 22.29 -4.47 3.05
N ALA A 15 21.30 -3.93 2.32
CA ALA A 15 21.36 -2.55 1.83
C ALA A 15 21.56 -1.57 2.99
N LYS A 16 22.55 -0.68 2.87
CA LYS A 16 22.93 0.26 3.94
C LYS A 16 22.23 1.61 3.85
N ASP A 17 21.65 1.90 2.69
CA ASP A 17 20.97 3.16 2.39
C ASP A 17 19.91 2.94 1.31
N ILE A 18 18.97 3.88 1.22
CA ILE A 18 17.86 3.85 0.28
C ILE A 18 18.36 3.82 -1.19
N PRO A 19 19.33 4.66 -1.63
CA PRO A 19 19.81 4.62 -3.01
C PRO A 19 20.36 3.25 -3.45
N SER A 20 21.07 2.55 -2.56
CA SER A 20 21.55 1.20 -2.83
C SER A 20 20.40 0.21 -3.01
N ALA A 21 19.35 0.31 -2.17
CA ALA A 21 18.17 -0.53 -2.31
C ALA A 21 17.42 -0.24 -3.64
N GLN A 22 17.25 1.03 -4.01
CA GLN A 22 16.61 1.44 -5.27
C GLN A 22 17.38 0.91 -6.49
N THR A 23 18.71 1.00 -6.45
CA THR A 23 19.60 0.48 -7.50
C THR A 23 19.43 -1.03 -7.66
N ALA A 24 19.38 -1.77 -6.55
CA ALA A 24 19.14 -3.21 -6.58
C ALA A 24 17.75 -3.55 -7.13
N LEU A 25 16.70 -2.84 -6.72
CA LEU A 25 15.34 -3.02 -7.26
C LEU A 25 15.33 -2.83 -8.79
N SER A 26 15.89 -1.72 -9.27
CA SER A 26 16.02 -1.44 -10.70
C SER A 26 16.75 -2.56 -11.44
N HIS A 27 17.87 -3.04 -10.90
CA HIS A 27 18.66 -4.11 -11.49
C HIS A 27 17.88 -5.43 -11.62
N PHE A 28 17.25 -5.87 -10.53
CA PHE A 28 16.50 -7.14 -10.52
C PHE A 28 15.18 -7.05 -11.30
N ALA A 29 14.52 -5.89 -11.31
CA ALA A 29 13.35 -5.64 -12.15
C ALA A 29 13.71 -5.75 -13.64
N ALA A 30 14.83 -5.16 -14.06
CA ALA A 30 15.33 -5.27 -15.44
C ALA A 30 15.67 -6.72 -15.83
N GLN A 31 16.32 -7.48 -14.95
CA GLN A 31 16.58 -8.92 -15.19
C GLN A 31 15.30 -9.76 -15.29
N ALA A 32 14.23 -9.33 -14.62
CA ALA A 32 12.92 -9.97 -14.69
C ALA A 32 12.05 -9.42 -15.85
N HIS A 33 12.63 -8.61 -16.74
CA HIS A 33 11.95 -7.99 -17.88
C HIS A 33 10.71 -7.16 -17.50
N VAL A 34 10.75 -6.51 -16.33
CA VAL A 34 9.74 -5.54 -15.92
C VAL A 34 9.98 -4.23 -16.66
N SER A 35 8.96 -3.74 -17.37
CA SER A 35 9.01 -2.48 -18.11
C SER A 35 9.00 -1.28 -17.16
N TYR A 36 8.14 -1.30 -16.14
CA TYR A 36 8.09 -0.25 -15.12
C TYR A 36 7.76 -0.78 -13.73
N TYR A 37 8.15 -0.05 -12.70
CA TYR A 37 7.73 -0.32 -11.33
C TYR A 37 7.34 0.96 -10.58
N LEU A 38 6.51 0.78 -9.54
CA LEU A 38 6.22 1.79 -8.54
C LEU A 38 6.12 1.13 -7.17
N TYR A 39 6.99 1.56 -6.26
CA TYR A 39 6.87 1.35 -4.84
C TYR A 39 6.31 2.60 -4.19
N GLY A 40 5.19 2.46 -3.48
CA GLY A 40 4.61 3.52 -2.67
C GLY A 40 4.50 3.05 -1.22
N ASN A 41 4.91 3.88 -0.27
CA ASN A 41 4.85 3.59 1.15
C ASN A 41 4.35 4.80 1.94
N SER A 42 3.13 4.69 2.45
CA SER A 42 2.46 5.68 3.28
C SER A 42 2.47 5.28 4.75
N ARG A 43 3.53 4.61 5.23
CA ARG A 43 3.61 4.21 6.64
C ARG A 43 3.42 5.42 7.57
N PRO A 44 2.79 5.21 8.75
CA PRO A 44 2.66 6.26 9.75
C PRO A 44 4.02 6.83 10.18
N GLY A 45 4.05 8.11 10.55
CA GLY A 45 5.27 8.84 10.92
C GLY A 45 6.00 9.50 9.73
N LEU A 46 5.64 9.19 8.48
CA LEU A 46 6.12 9.95 7.33
C LEU A 46 5.23 11.19 7.10
N GLU A 47 5.83 12.37 6.92
CA GLU A 47 5.08 13.58 6.53
C GLU A 47 4.43 13.44 5.14
N GLN A 48 5.09 12.69 4.24
CA GLN A 48 4.61 12.39 2.90
C GLN A 48 4.92 10.94 2.55
N PRO A 49 4.09 10.27 1.73
CA PRO A 49 4.39 8.91 1.28
C PRO A 49 5.75 8.85 0.58
N TYR A 50 6.56 7.86 0.93
CA TYR A 50 7.76 7.53 0.20
C TYR A 50 7.37 6.87 -1.13
N ILE A 51 7.89 7.41 -2.24
CA ILE A 51 7.64 6.91 -3.59
C ILE A 51 8.99 6.61 -4.24
N ASP A 52 9.16 5.39 -4.76
CA ASP A 52 10.24 5.01 -5.68
C ASP A 52 9.59 4.44 -6.93
N SER A 53 9.77 5.11 -8.08
CA SER A 53 9.10 4.72 -9.31
C SER A 53 10.00 4.92 -10.52
N SER A 54 9.91 3.98 -11.46
CA SER A 54 10.50 4.09 -12.79
C SER A 54 9.51 4.58 -13.85
N TYR A 55 8.30 5.01 -13.46
CA TYR A 55 7.34 5.56 -14.42
C TYR A 55 7.87 6.84 -15.09
N PRO A 56 7.44 7.13 -16.33
CA PRO A 56 7.75 8.39 -16.98
C PRO A 56 7.38 9.58 -16.07
N ALA A 57 8.26 10.58 -15.99
CA ALA A 57 8.05 11.73 -15.12
C ALA A 57 6.80 12.52 -15.53
N GLU A 58 6.53 12.59 -16.84
CA GLU A 58 5.35 13.22 -17.42
C GLU A 58 4.07 12.54 -16.97
N TRP A 59 4.05 11.19 -16.95
CA TRP A 59 2.91 10.43 -16.42
C TRP A 59 2.71 10.71 -14.94
N THR A 60 3.78 10.68 -14.15
CA THR A 60 3.70 10.93 -12.70
C THR A 60 3.14 12.32 -12.40
N ALA A 61 3.62 13.35 -13.11
CA ALA A 61 3.11 14.71 -12.97
C ALA A 61 1.63 14.82 -13.36
N HIS A 62 1.24 14.22 -14.49
CA HIS A 62 -0.15 14.18 -14.96
C HIS A 62 -1.08 13.46 -13.97
N TYR A 63 -0.63 12.34 -13.41
CA TYR A 63 -1.36 11.54 -12.42
C TYR A 63 -1.73 12.37 -11.18
N PHE A 64 -0.75 13.08 -10.61
CA PHE A 64 -1.00 13.92 -9.43
C PHE A 64 -1.81 15.18 -9.76
N ALA A 65 -1.57 15.82 -10.92
CA ALA A 65 -2.32 17.00 -11.34
C ALA A 65 -3.83 16.71 -11.52
N ASN A 66 -4.18 15.51 -12.01
CA ASN A 66 -5.56 15.06 -12.15
C ASN A 66 -6.13 14.40 -10.88
N ARG A 67 -5.35 14.38 -9.79
CA ARG A 67 -5.72 13.79 -8.50
C ARG A 67 -6.11 12.31 -8.60
N TYR A 68 -5.45 11.56 -9.47
CA TYR A 68 -5.78 10.15 -9.73
C TYR A 68 -5.55 9.23 -8.54
N GLN A 69 -4.72 9.60 -7.57
CA GLN A 69 -4.51 8.86 -6.32
C GLN A 69 -5.80 8.56 -5.54
N PHE A 70 -6.86 9.35 -5.71
CA PHE A 70 -8.13 9.14 -4.98
C PHE A 70 -9.11 8.21 -5.69
N ILE A 71 -8.93 7.99 -6.99
CA ILE A 71 -9.83 7.17 -7.80
C ILE A 71 -9.16 5.92 -8.36
N ASP A 72 -7.84 5.83 -8.25
CA ASP A 72 -7.04 4.73 -8.78
C ASP A 72 -7.52 3.38 -8.23
N PRO A 73 -8.08 2.51 -9.08
CA PRO A 73 -8.62 1.24 -8.63
C PRO A 73 -7.53 0.27 -8.15
N VAL A 74 -6.26 0.46 -8.54
CA VAL A 74 -5.13 -0.33 -8.02
C VAL A 74 -4.89 0.05 -6.55
N VAL A 75 -4.87 1.35 -6.24
CA VAL A 75 -4.73 1.83 -4.86
C VAL A 75 -5.91 1.38 -4.00
N LEU A 76 -7.14 1.53 -4.52
CA LEU A 76 -8.36 1.14 -3.80
C LEU A 76 -8.44 -0.37 -3.57
N GLU A 77 -7.96 -1.18 -4.51
CA GLU A 77 -7.91 -2.64 -4.34
C GLU A 77 -6.81 -3.04 -3.35
N ALA A 78 -5.64 -2.41 -3.42
CA ALA A 78 -4.54 -2.68 -2.48
C ALA A 78 -4.93 -2.43 -1.02
N GLN A 79 -5.83 -1.47 -0.76
CA GLN A 79 -6.38 -1.23 0.57
C GLN A 79 -7.31 -2.36 1.09
N ARG A 80 -7.79 -3.23 0.21
CA ARG A 80 -8.78 -4.28 0.53
C ARG A 80 -8.21 -5.69 0.39
N SER A 81 -7.38 -5.93 -0.62
CA SER A 81 -6.80 -7.24 -0.90
C SER A 81 -5.49 -7.43 -0.16
N HIS A 82 -5.41 -8.47 0.66
CA HIS A 82 -4.14 -8.92 1.27
C HIS A 82 -3.31 -9.80 0.33
N LEU A 83 -3.84 -10.13 -0.85
CA LEU A 83 -3.19 -10.97 -1.83
C LEU A 83 -2.68 -10.15 -3.00
N PRO A 84 -1.56 -10.55 -3.62
CA PRO A 84 -1.13 -9.95 -4.87
C PRO A 84 -2.18 -10.13 -5.97
N PHE A 85 -2.42 -9.10 -6.78
CA PHE A 85 -3.48 -9.09 -7.78
C PHE A 85 -3.02 -8.50 -9.11
N SER A 86 -3.61 -8.99 -10.21
CA SER A 86 -3.41 -8.43 -11.55
C SER A 86 -4.41 -7.31 -11.80
N TRP A 87 -3.97 -6.25 -12.48
CA TRP A 87 -4.83 -5.11 -12.82
C TRP A 87 -5.99 -5.51 -13.76
N ARG A 88 -5.82 -6.56 -14.57
CA ARG A 88 -6.89 -7.12 -15.39
C ARG A 88 -8.10 -7.55 -14.56
N HIS A 89 -7.86 -8.06 -13.35
CA HIS A 89 -8.94 -8.50 -12.47
C HIS A 89 -9.88 -7.33 -12.10
N LEU A 90 -9.33 -6.12 -11.99
CA LEU A 90 -10.07 -4.90 -11.66
C LEU A 90 -11.12 -4.54 -12.71
N ALA A 91 -10.80 -4.78 -14.00
CA ALA A 91 -11.73 -4.54 -15.09
C ALA A 91 -12.84 -5.59 -15.17
N THR A 92 -12.57 -6.81 -14.72
CA THR A 92 -13.50 -7.95 -14.81
C THR A 92 -14.42 -8.11 -13.60
N ARG A 93 -14.24 -7.30 -12.54
CA ARG A 93 -15.06 -7.39 -11.33
C ARG A 93 -16.52 -6.98 -11.58
N PRO A 94 -17.49 -7.46 -10.78
CA PRO A 94 -18.85 -6.97 -10.81
C PRO A 94 -18.89 -5.44 -10.62
N GLY A 95 -19.52 -4.72 -11.55
CA GLY A 95 -19.55 -3.25 -11.58
C GLY A 95 -18.39 -2.59 -12.34
N GLY A 96 -17.33 -3.34 -12.68
CA GLY A 96 -16.23 -2.90 -13.54
C GLY A 96 -15.47 -1.68 -13.03
N LEU A 97 -14.89 -0.94 -13.98
CA LEU A 97 -14.25 0.36 -13.75
C LEU A 97 -15.23 1.49 -14.07
N SER A 98 -15.23 2.54 -13.25
CA SER A 98 -15.97 3.77 -13.56
C SER A 98 -15.40 4.47 -14.81
N PRO A 99 -16.15 5.37 -15.48
CA PRO A 99 -15.62 6.12 -16.62
C PRO A 99 -14.33 6.89 -16.31
N ALA A 100 -14.21 7.44 -15.10
CA ALA A 100 -13.00 8.14 -14.66
C ALA A 100 -11.81 7.18 -14.48
N GLN A 101 -12.06 5.97 -13.96
CA GLN A 101 -11.04 4.92 -13.82
C GLN A 101 -10.61 4.37 -15.18
N GLN A 102 -11.54 4.20 -16.11
CA GLN A 102 -11.23 3.80 -17.49
C GLN A 102 -10.36 4.86 -18.18
N LYS A 103 -10.69 6.14 -17.99
CA LYS A 103 -9.88 7.27 -18.50
C LYS A 103 -8.46 7.24 -17.94
N LEU A 104 -8.30 7.03 -16.63
CA LEU A 104 -6.98 6.88 -16.00
C LEU A 104 -6.14 5.80 -16.68
N PHE A 105 -6.67 4.59 -16.86
CA PHE A 105 -5.92 3.51 -17.53
C PHE A 105 -5.66 3.79 -19.01
N ALA A 106 -6.59 4.43 -19.71
CA ALA A 106 -6.40 4.81 -21.11
C ALA A 106 -5.25 5.81 -21.25
N GLU A 107 -5.21 6.84 -20.41
CA GLU A 107 -4.13 7.82 -20.41
C GLU A 107 -2.80 7.19 -19.98
N ALA A 108 -2.79 6.32 -18.96
CA ALA A 108 -1.59 5.57 -18.57
C ALA A 108 -1.00 4.75 -19.73
N ALA A 109 -1.88 4.16 -20.55
CA ALA A 109 -1.48 3.37 -21.71
C ALA A 109 -0.79 4.19 -22.81
N ASP A 110 -1.10 5.49 -22.93
CA ASP A 110 -0.41 6.41 -23.85
C ASP A 110 1.04 6.65 -23.42
N PHE A 111 1.36 6.48 -22.13
CA PHE A 111 2.72 6.50 -21.59
C PHE A 111 3.37 5.11 -21.51
N GLY A 112 2.73 4.08 -22.09
CA GLY A 112 3.24 2.70 -22.12
C GLY A 112 2.87 1.86 -20.90
N ILE A 113 2.10 2.37 -19.94
CA ILE A 113 1.67 1.62 -18.75
C ILE A 113 0.32 0.96 -19.04
N ARG A 114 0.33 -0.28 -19.54
CA ARG A 114 -0.88 -0.92 -20.10
C ARG A 114 -1.49 -2.01 -19.23
N ASP A 115 -0.65 -2.76 -18.54
CA ASP A 115 -1.08 -3.84 -17.66
C ASP A 115 -0.11 -3.94 -16.48
N GLY A 116 -0.47 -4.72 -15.47
CA GLY A 116 0.36 -4.79 -14.28
C GLY A 116 -0.12 -5.76 -13.21
N PHE A 117 0.71 -5.84 -12.19
CA PHE A 117 0.54 -6.70 -11.04
C PHE A 117 1.04 -5.98 -9.80
N THR A 118 0.22 -5.99 -8.75
CA THR A 118 0.51 -5.27 -7.50
C THR A 118 0.56 -6.24 -6.34
N ILE A 119 1.56 -6.03 -5.48
CA ILE A 119 1.74 -6.73 -4.21
C ILE A 119 1.52 -5.70 -3.09
N PRO A 120 0.45 -5.83 -2.31
CA PRO A 120 0.21 -4.95 -1.19
C PRO A 120 0.89 -5.48 0.09
N PHE A 121 1.40 -4.56 0.89
CA PHE A 121 2.02 -4.82 2.19
C PHE A 121 1.19 -4.15 3.27
N HIS A 122 0.63 -4.98 4.14
CA HIS A 122 -0.24 -4.56 5.21
C HIS A 122 0.46 -4.68 6.55
N THR A 123 0.28 -3.67 7.39
CA THR A 123 0.48 -3.82 8.83
C THR A 123 -0.87 -4.15 9.49
N ALA A 124 -0.87 -4.27 10.82
CA ALA A 124 -2.12 -4.36 11.56
C ALA A 124 -3.04 -3.17 11.24
N GLU A 125 -2.47 -2.01 10.94
CA GLU A 125 -3.10 -0.74 10.58
C GLU A 125 -3.63 -0.67 9.13
N GLY A 126 -3.55 -1.75 8.36
CA GLY A 126 -4.01 -1.79 6.96
C GLY A 126 -2.87 -1.65 5.96
N CYS A 127 -3.20 -1.43 4.69
CA CYS A 127 -2.20 -1.34 3.62
C CYS A 127 -1.36 -0.07 3.80
N ILE A 128 -0.08 -0.23 4.09
CA ILE A 128 0.85 0.90 4.22
C ILE A 128 1.76 1.02 3.00
N ALA A 129 1.99 -0.06 2.26
CA ALA A 129 2.86 -0.01 1.10
C ALA A 129 2.37 -0.92 -0.02
N VAL A 130 2.78 -0.59 -1.24
CA VAL A 130 2.54 -1.40 -2.43
C VAL A 130 3.80 -1.44 -3.27
N LEU A 131 4.09 -2.59 -3.88
CA LEU A 131 4.97 -2.65 -5.04
C LEU A 131 4.17 -3.10 -6.25
N SER A 132 4.11 -2.26 -7.26
CA SER A 132 3.47 -2.53 -8.54
C SER A 132 4.51 -2.70 -9.62
N TYR A 133 4.36 -3.75 -10.41
CA TYR A 133 5.11 -3.97 -11.65
C TYR A 133 4.15 -3.75 -12.81
N ALA A 134 4.53 -2.90 -13.75
CA ALA A 134 3.74 -2.58 -14.92
C ALA A 134 4.48 -2.95 -16.21
N PHE A 135 3.67 -3.24 -17.23
CA PHE A 135 4.10 -3.81 -18.50
C PHE A 135 3.51 -3.03 -19.66
N SER A 136 4.27 -2.98 -20.76
CA SER A 136 3.90 -2.30 -22.00
C SER A 136 2.98 -3.14 -22.88
N SER A 137 2.83 -4.43 -22.57
CA SER A 137 1.94 -5.33 -23.30
C SER A 137 1.44 -6.49 -22.43
N VAL A 138 0.35 -7.12 -22.86
CA VAL A 138 -0.19 -8.34 -22.22
C VAL A 138 0.77 -9.53 -22.40
N ALA A 139 1.49 -9.56 -23.53
CA ALA A 139 2.46 -10.61 -23.81
C ALA A 139 3.62 -10.57 -22.80
N GLU A 140 4.15 -9.38 -22.49
CA GLU A 140 5.16 -9.19 -21.43
C GLU A 140 4.65 -9.71 -20.08
N LEU A 141 3.42 -9.34 -19.69
CA LEU A 141 2.85 -9.83 -18.43
C LEU A 141 2.78 -11.37 -18.40
N GLN A 142 2.34 -12.01 -19.49
CA GLN A 142 2.23 -13.46 -19.56
C GLN A 142 3.59 -14.16 -19.52
N GLU A 143 4.62 -13.58 -20.14
CA GLU A 143 5.99 -14.07 -20.06
C GLU A 143 6.53 -14.00 -18.62
N VAL A 144 6.27 -12.87 -17.95
CA VAL A 144 6.70 -12.63 -16.57
C VAL A 144 5.85 -13.37 -15.53
N MET A 145 4.64 -13.84 -15.88
CA MET A 145 3.85 -14.70 -14.99
C MET A 145 4.57 -16.01 -14.64
N GLY A 146 5.46 -16.51 -15.52
CA GLY A 146 6.35 -17.63 -15.19
C GLY A 146 7.39 -17.29 -14.11
N ALA A 147 7.74 -16.01 -13.97
CA ALA A 147 8.65 -15.45 -12.97
C ALA A 147 7.92 -14.80 -11.78
N GLN A 148 6.60 -15.00 -11.63
CA GLN A 148 5.81 -14.33 -10.59
C GLN A 148 6.35 -14.58 -9.17
N ALA A 149 6.87 -15.78 -8.90
CA ALA A 149 7.51 -16.09 -7.62
C ALA A 149 8.75 -15.22 -7.35
N LYS A 150 9.55 -14.97 -8.39
CA LYS A 150 10.73 -14.10 -8.31
C LYS A 150 10.32 -12.67 -7.99
N LEU A 151 9.37 -12.10 -8.74
CA LEU A 151 8.86 -10.76 -8.48
C LEU A 151 8.25 -10.59 -7.09
N LYS A 152 7.50 -11.60 -6.60
CA LYS A 152 6.99 -11.60 -5.23
C LYS A 152 8.11 -11.55 -4.19
N LEU A 153 9.17 -12.32 -4.39
CA LEU A 153 10.34 -12.28 -3.51
C LEU A 153 11.03 -10.93 -3.57
N LEU A 154 11.33 -10.40 -4.76
CA LEU A 154 11.93 -9.08 -4.92
C LEU A 154 11.13 -8.00 -4.18
N ALA A 155 9.80 -8.03 -4.29
CA ALA A 155 8.93 -7.12 -3.58
C ALA A 155 9.09 -7.21 -2.07
N VAL A 156 9.08 -8.42 -1.51
CA VAL A 156 9.27 -8.65 -0.07
C VAL A 156 10.63 -8.14 0.39
N TYR A 157 11.71 -8.53 -0.30
CA TYR A 157 13.07 -8.10 0.06
C TYR A 157 13.23 -6.58 -0.01
N TYR A 158 12.69 -5.95 -1.06
CA TYR A 158 12.75 -4.50 -1.20
C TYR A 158 11.94 -3.79 -0.13
N HIS A 159 10.70 -4.22 0.12
CA HIS A 159 9.85 -3.68 1.18
C HIS A 159 10.55 -3.76 2.55
N THR A 160 11.09 -4.94 2.91
CA THR A 160 11.80 -5.12 4.19
C THR A 160 13.05 -4.23 4.29
N ALA A 161 13.79 -4.05 3.19
CA ALA A 161 14.95 -3.16 3.17
C ALA A 161 14.53 -1.71 3.41
N VAL A 162 13.50 -1.23 2.71
CA VAL A 162 12.99 0.13 2.85
C VAL A 162 12.42 0.37 4.25
N GLU A 163 11.66 -0.57 4.82
CA GLU A 163 11.14 -0.44 6.18
C GLU A 163 12.25 -0.26 7.23
N ARG A 164 13.33 -1.05 7.11
CA ARG A 164 14.50 -0.91 7.98
C ARG A 164 15.19 0.44 7.80
N LEU A 165 15.33 0.89 6.56
CA LEU A 165 16.14 2.06 6.20
C LEU A 165 15.42 3.39 6.41
N LEU A 166 14.10 3.40 6.38
CA LEU A 166 13.33 4.62 6.64
C LEU A 166 13.36 5.01 8.13
N ASP A 167 13.74 4.11 9.05
CA ASP A 167 14.00 4.35 10.49
C ASP A 167 13.19 5.50 11.12
N VAL A 168 11.87 5.41 11.00
CA VAL A 168 10.92 6.35 11.58
C VAL A 168 10.33 5.60 12.74
N GLU A 169 10.57 6.10 13.94
CA GLU A 169 9.80 5.69 15.11
C GLU A 169 8.34 5.99 14.80
N THR A 170 7.52 4.95 14.63
CA THR A 170 6.08 5.11 14.83
C THR A 170 5.91 5.57 16.27
N PRO A 171 5.41 6.79 16.52
CA PRO A 171 5.27 7.25 17.89
C PRO A 171 4.39 6.25 18.65
N GLU A 172 4.88 5.66 19.74
CA GLU A 172 4.10 4.71 20.55
C GLU A 172 2.78 5.34 21.04
N ASP A 173 2.76 6.68 21.13
CA ASP A 173 1.62 7.50 21.52
C ASP A 173 0.64 7.83 20.38
N GLU A 174 0.95 7.50 19.13
CA GLU A 174 0.04 7.74 18.02
C GLU A 174 -1.03 6.66 17.89
N LEU A 175 -2.25 7.09 17.55
CA LEU A 175 -3.34 6.18 17.24
C LEU A 175 -2.99 5.33 16.02
N SER A 176 -3.01 4.01 16.19
CA SER A 176 -2.92 3.05 15.10
C SER A 176 -4.14 3.19 14.19
N ALA A 177 -4.07 2.73 12.92
CA ALA A 177 -5.24 2.87 12.06
C ALA A 177 -6.40 1.98 12.50
N ILE A 178 -6.17 0.85 13.17
CA ILE A 178 -7.26 0.08 13.79
C ILE A 178 -7.91 0.92 14.89
N GLU A 179 -7.11 1.56 15.75
CA GLU A 179 -7.62 2.44 16.80
C GLU A 179 -8.46 3.59 16.20
N ARG A 180 -7.97 4.22 15.11
CA ARG A 180 -8.71 5.24 14.37
C ARG A 180 -9.98 4.68 13.74
N GLN A 181 -9.91 3.56 13.03
CA GLN A 181 -11.08 2.92 12.39
C GLN A 181 -12.14 2.53 13.41
N CYS A 182 -11.73 1.99 14.56
CA CYS A 182 -12.62 1.66 15.67
C CYS A 182 -13.25 2.94 16.25
N LEU A 183 -12.46 3.98 16.53
CA LEU A 183 -12.98 5.26 17.03
C LEU A 183 -13.95 5.91 16.03
N THR A 184 -13.60 5.95 14.74
CA THR A 184 -14.47 6.44 13.66
C THR A 184 -15.75 5.62 13.59
N GLY A 185 -15.67 4.29 13.70
CA GLY A 185 -16.83 3.42 13.68
C GLY A 185 -17.80 3.73 14.82
N ILE A 186 -17.29 3.89 16.04
CA ILE A 186 -18.09 4.29 17.20
C ILE A 186 -18.64 5.71 17.02
N ALA A 187 -17.87 6.65 16.45
CA ALA A 187 -18.31 8.01 16.19
C ALA A 187 -19.52 8.05 15.22
N HIS A 188 -19.57 7.13 14.26
CA HIS A 188 -20.70 6.95 13.34
C HIS A 188 -21.86 6.12 13.94
N GLY A 189 -21.77 5.71 15.21
CA GLY A 189 -22.82 4.97 15.91
C GLY A 189 -22.83 3.46 15.64
N HIS A 190 -21.76 2.89 15.06
CA HIS A 190 -21.68 1.45 14.84
C HIS A 190 -21.41 0.69 16.14
N SER A 191 -22.01 -0.50 16.25
CA SER A 191 -21.73 -1.48 17.30
C SER A 191 -20.36 -2.15 17.11
N LEU A 192 -19.82 -2.76 18.18
CA LEU A 192 -18.57 -3.52 18.11
C LEU A 192 -18.65 -4.66 17.08
N TRP A 193 -19.81 -5.30 16.97
CA TRP A 193 -20.07 -6.36 15.98
C TRP A 193 -20.00 -5.83 14.54
N GLU A 194 -20.61 -4.69 14.24
CA GLU A 194 -20.54 -4.07 12.91
C GLU A 194 -19.11 -3.64 12.55
N ILE A 195 -18.38 -3.09 13.52
CA ILE A 195 -16.97 -2.71 13.34
C ILE A 195 -16.13 -3.97 13.09
N SER A 196 -16.28 -5.00 13.92
CA SER A 196 -15.64 -6.31 13.80
C SER A 196 -15.81 -6.90 12.40
N GLY A 197 -17.04 -6.90 11.88
CA GLY A 197 -17.34 -7.36 10.52
C GLY A 197 -16.67 -6.53 9.43
N ARG A 198 -16.55 -5.21 9.64
CA ARG A 198 -15.94 -4.28 8.67
C ARG A 198 -14.42 -4.38 8.61
N ILE A 199 -13.76 -4.55 9.76
CA ILE A 199 -12.30 -4.61 9.86
C ILE A 199 -11.76 -6.04 9.91
N HIS A 200 -12.64 -7.05 9.78
CA HIS A 200 -12.33 -8.47 9.84
C HIS A 200 -11.52 -8.88 11.09
N ARG A 201 -11.90 -8.36 12.27
CA ARG A 201 -11.28 -8.71 13.56
C ARG A 201 -12.31 -9.09 14.62
N PRO A 202 -12.00 -10.03 15.55
CA PRO A 202 -12.90 -10.39 16.64
C PRO A 202 -13.30 -9.18 17.50
N GLU A 203 -14.53 -9.17 18.04
CA GLU A 203 -15.00 -8.10 18.94
C GLU A 203 -14.09 -7.82 20.15
N PRO A 204 -13.44 -8.83 20.78
CA PRO A 204 -12.45 -8.58 21.83
C PRO A 204 -11.28 -7.70 21.37
N ASP A 205 -10.82 -7.86 20.12
CA ASP A 205 -9.72 -7.07 19.56
C ASP A 205 -10.18 -5.63 19.29
N VAL A 206 -11.42 -5.45 18.80
CA VAL A 206 -12.04 -4.12 18.63
C VAL A 206 -12.13 -3.40 19.98
N ALA A 207 -12.58 -4.11 21.03
CA ALA A 207 -12.65 -3.56 22.38
C ALA A 207 -11.27 -3.25 22.97
N GLY A 208 -10.26 -4.07 22.66
CA GLY A 208 -8.86 -3.84 23.00
C GLY A 208 -8.30 -2.59 22.33
N ALA A 209 -8.52 -2.42 21.02
CA ALA A 209 -8.10 -1.25 20.27
C ALA A 209 -8.74 0.04 20.82
N LEU A 210 -10.05 0.03 21.13
CA LEU A 210 -10.71 1.18 21.76
C LEU A 210 -10.13 1.54 23.14
N ARG A 211 -9.62 0.55 23.88
CA ARG A 211 -8.95 0.79 25.17
C ARG A 211 -7.57 1.42 24.98
N SER A 212 -6.76 0.84 24.10
CA SER A 212 -5.45 1.39 23.74
C SER A 212 -5.57 2.83 23.22
N ALA A 213 -6.55 3.09 22.36
CA ALA A 213 -6.85 4.44 21.85
C ALA A 213 -7.16 5.44 22.97
N ARG A 214 -7.92 5.03 24.00
CA ARG A 214 -8.21 5.87 25.16
C ARG A 214 -6.97 6.18 25.98
N GLU A 215 -6.13 5.16 26.20
CA GLU A 215 -4.87 5.28 26.96
C GLU A 215 -3.91 6.26 26.25
N LYS A 216 -3.68 6.08 24.95
CA LYS A 216 -2.85 6.98 24.13
C LYS A 216 -3.37 8.41 24.07
N LEU A 217 -4.69 8.58 23.96
CA LEU A 217 -5.31 9.90 24.00
C LEU A 217 -5.41 10.47 25.42
N GLY A 218 -5.04 9.73 26.46
CA GLY A 218 -5.16 10.17 27.86
C GLY A 218 -6.60 10.49 28.27
N THR A 219 -7.55 9.63 27.89
CA THR A 219 -8.99 9.82 28.12
C THR A 219 -9.60 8.65 28.89
N ALA A 220 -10.63 8.92 29.70
CA ALA A 220 -11.27 7.89 30.52
C ALA A 220 -12.37 7.12 29.76
N THR A 221 -12.99 7.74 28.75
CA THR A 221 -14.15 7.19 28.02
C THR A 221 -13.96 7.27 26.52
N THR A 222 -14.63 6.39 25.78
CA THR A 222 -14.54 6.38 24.30
C THR A 222 -15.13 7.66 23.71
N ALA A 223 -16.16 8.24 24.33
CA ALA A 223 -16.72 9.53 23.90
C ALA A 223 -15.69 10.67 24.02
N GLN A 224 -14.92 10.72 25.11
CA GLN A 224 -13.82 11.69 25.26
C GLN A 224 -12.71 11.44 24.24
N ALA A 225 -12.34 10.18 24.00
CA ALA A 225 -11.37 9.81 22.96
C ALA A 225 -11.81 10.29 21.57
N ILE A 226 -13.07 10.08 21.20
CA ILE A 226 -13.63 10.55 19.91
C ILE A 226 -13.56 12.06 19.82
N ALA A 227 -14.03 12.79 20.85
CA ALA A 227 -13.99 14.25 20.85
C ALA A 227 -12.56 14.78 20.69
N LYS A 228 -11.59 14.21 21.41
CA LYS A 228 -10.19 14.59 21.32
C LYS A 228 -9.58 14.24 19.96
N ALA A 229 -9.87 13.05 19.43
CA ALA A 229 -9.40 12.61 18.13
C ALA A 229 -9.94 13.46 16.97
N ILE A 230 -11.21 13.88 17.02
CA ILE A 230 -11.78 14.83 16.05
C ILE A 230 -11.08 16.20 16.17
N THR A 231 -10.89 16.70 17.39
CA THR A 231 -10.23 18.00 17.64
C THR A 231 -8.79 18.01 17.13
N GLN A 232 -8.10 16.87 17.21
CA GLN A 232 -6.74 16.68 16.71
C GLN A 232 -6.67 16.31 15.22
N GLY A 233 -7.81 16.19 14.51
CA GLY A 233 -7.86 15.82 13.09
C GLY A 233 -7.49 14.35 12.81
N LEU A 234 -7.46 13.50 13.83
CA LEU A 234 -7.08 12.09 13.72
C LEU A 234 -8.20 11.21 13.15
N ILE A 235 -9.46 11.62 13.31
CA ILE A 235 -10.65 10.98 12.74
C ILE A 235 -11.65 12.04 12.25
N ALA A 236 -12.44 11.71 11.24
CA ALA A 236 -13.55 12.54 10.76
C ALA A 236 -14.90 11.91 11.19
N PRO A 237 -15.87 12.72 11.66
CA PRO A 237 -17.21 12.27 11.97
C PRO A 237 -18.06 11.99 10.73
#